data_AF-A0AAN8PLC3-F1
#
_entry.id   AF-A0AAN8PLC3-F1
#
_cell.length_a   1.000
_cell.length_b   1.000
_cell.length_c   1.000
_cell.angle_alpha   90.00
_cell.angle_beta   90.00
_cell.angle_gamma   90.00
#
_symmetry.space_group_name_H-M   'P 1'
#
loop_
_entity.id
_entity.type
_entity.pdbx_description
1 polymer ?
#
loop_
_entity_poly.entity_id
_entity_poly.type
_entity_poly.pdbx_seq_one_letter_code
_entity_poly.pdbx_strand_id
1 'polypeptide(L)'
;MAGMSLLRPVLHRTIRASLIQQWQNGTLRLPSLSAQTALVRGMASHGPPKIPMQASRYEWNGFKDDLNLFLWIGLLPIGIVIAYANMAVGPAELRDIPEGYEPKHWEYHKGPIQRWFAKNIYNDPEKEYEKICNAFYHEGEELKMKKLEARMMDLMQTRADYKGWYYFPVDKNKVDRGRELYEDMRH
;
A
#
# COMPACT_ATOMS: atom_id res chain seq x y z
N MET A 1 54.77 -22.54 8.39
CA MET A 1 53.51 -22.59 9.17
C MET A 1 53.79 -22.90 10.64
N ALA A 2 54.28 -21.93 11.43
CA ALA A 2 54.61 -22.14 12.86
C ALA A 2 54.51 -20.83 13.68
N GLY A 3 53.56 -19.95 13.34
CA GLY A 3 53.47 -18.59 13.92
C GLY A 3 52.21 -18.29 14.72
N MET A 4 51.33 -19.26 14.98
CA MET A 4 49.99 -18.99 15.54
C MET A 4 49.62 -19.84 16.78
N SER A 5 50.56 -20.55 17.41
CA SER A 5 50.26 -21.43 18.57
C SER A 5 50.58 -20.83 19.95
N LEU A 6 51.15 -19.62 20.02
CA LEU A 6 51.62 -19.05 21.31
C LEU A 6 50.76 -17.92 21.89
N LEU A 7 49.73 -17.44 21.17
CA LEU A 7 48.89 -16.32 21.64
C LEU A 7 47.59 -16.73 22.35
N ARG A 8 47.22 -18.02 22.35
CA ARG A 8 46.01 -18.50 23.04
C ARG A 8 46.12 -18.72 24.57
N PRO A 9 47.29 -19.03 25.18
CA PRO A 9 47.35 -19.23 26.63
C PRO A 9 47.72 -17.96 27.44
N VAL A 10 48.16 -16.88 26.80
CA VAL A 10 48.60 -15.65 27.50
C VAL A 10 47.41 -14.74 27.82
N LEU A 11 46.45 -14.60 26.91
CA LEU A 11 45.30 -13.70 27.09
C LEU A 11 44.35 -14.13 28.22
N HIS A 12 44.26 -15.44 28.51
CA HIS A 12 43.38 -15.92 29.59
C HIS A 12 44.03 -15.83 30.98
N ARG A 13 45.36 -15.64 31.07
CA ARG A 13 46.07 -15.43 32.34
C ARG A 13 46.05 -13.97 32.79
N THR A 14 46.11 -13.01 31.86
CA THR A 14 46.11 -11.57 32.20
C THR A 14 44.73 -11.07 32.65
N ILE A 15 43.65 -11.54 32.02
CA ILE A 15 42.28 -11.11 32.36
C ILE A 15 41.86 -11.62 33.75
N ARG A 16 42.28 -12.84 34.14
CA ARG A 16 41.99 -13.39 35.47
C ARG A 16 42.82 -12.75 36.58
N ALA A 17 44.06 -12.34 36.29
CA ALA A 17 44.93 -11.71 37.28
C ALA A 17 44.43 -10.31 37.69
N SER A 18 43.97 -9.49 36.73
CA SER A 18 43.45 -8.14 37.04
C SER A 18 42.13 -8.18 37.80
N LEU A 19 41.29 -9.20 37.57
CA LEU A 19 40.00 -9.36 38.25
C LEU A 19 40.16 -9.85 39.70
N ILE A 20 41.13 -10.74 39.96
CA ILE A 20 41.41 -11.26 41.30
C ILE A 20 42.11 -10.19 42.16
N GLN A 21 42.99 -9.38 41.56
CA GLN A 21 43.64 -8.27 42.26
C GLN A 21 42.67 -7.14 42.62
N GLN A 22 41.57 -6.99 41.89
CA GLN A 22 40.50 -6.04 42.20
C GLN A 22 39.56 -6.51 43.33
N TRP A 23 39.54 -7.81 43.65
CA TRP A 23 38.69 -8.39 44.70
C TRP A 23 39.32 -8.30 46.10
N GLN A 24 40.64 -8.25 46.22
CA GLN A 24 41.34 -8.12 47.52
C GLN A 24 41.35 -6.69 48.08
N ASN A 25 41.30 -5.67 47.23
CA ASN A 25 41.26 -4.27 47.65
C ASN A 25 39.81 -3.80 47.58
N GLY A 26 39.04 -3.95 48.66
CA GLY A 26 37.60 -3.65 48.78
C GLY A 26 37.20 -2.22 48.41
N THR A 27 37.31 -1.88 47.13
CA THR A 27 37.00 -0.59 46.53
C THR A 27 36.36 -0.86 45.17
N LEU A 28 35.15 -1.41 45.20
CA LEU A 28 34.20 -1.19 44.12
C LEU A 28 33.78 0.28 44.19
N ARG A 29 34.64 1.18 43.71
CA ARG A 29 34.19 2.52 43.34
C ARG A 29 33.34 2.36 42.11
N LEU A 30 32.03 2.17 42.32
CA LEU A 30 31.04 2.63 41.35
C LEU A 30 31.50 4.03 40.92
N PRO A 31 31.54 4.37 39.62
CA PRO A 31 31.63 5.77 39.26
C PRO A 31 30.42 6.40 39.93
N SER A 32 30.64 7.12 41.03
CA SER A 32 29.62 8.05 41.47
C SER A 32 29.37 8.88 40.23
N LEU A 33 28.12 8.95 39.80
CA LEU A 33 27.68 10.13 39.08
C LEU A 33 28.11 11.27 39.97
N SER A 34 29.29 11.82 39.71
CA SER A 34 29.66 13.13 40.17
C SER A 34 28.46 13.94 39.71
N ALA A 35 27.62 14.35 40.65
CA ALA A 35 26.74 15.45 40.41
C ALA A 35 27.68 16.50 39.85
N GLN A 36 27.64 16.69 38.53
CA GLN A 36 28.29 17.79 37.89
C GLN A 36 27.52 18.96 38.47
N THR A 37 28.03 19.49 39.58
CA THR A 37 27.68 20.81 40.03
C THR A 37 28.06 21.65 38.84
N ALA A 38 27.07 21.96 38.01
CA ALA A 38 27.27 22.80 36.85
C ALA A 38 27.93 24.05 37.42
N LEU A 39 29.20 24.25 37.09
CA LEU A 39 29.91 25.47 37.38
C LEU A 39 29.13 26.54 36.63
N VAL A 40 28.21 27.20 37.34
CA VAL A 40 27.45 28.34 36.84
C VAL A 40 28.50 29.39 36.53
N ARG A 41 28.89 29.49 35.26
CA ARG A 41 29.77 30.55 34.79
C ARG A 41 29.03 31.86 35.03
N GLY A 42 29.46 32.62 36.02
CA GLY A 42 29.02 33.97 36.30
C GLY A 42 29.51 34.94 35.23
N MET A 43 29.03 34.78 34.00
CA MET A 43 29.22 35.76 32.92
C MET A 43 27.90 36.46 32.68
N ALA A 44 27.61 37.48 33.49
CA ALA A 44 26.61 38.48 33.17
C ALA A 44 27.06 39.83 33.74
N SER A 45 27.44 40.74 32.84
CA SER A 45 27.71 42.15 33.15
C SER A 45 26.44 42.94 33.53
N HIS A 46 25.28 42.30 33.62
CA HIS A 46 24.01 42.93 34.00
C HIS A 46 23.16 42.00 34.88
N GLY A 47 23.36 42.13 36.19
CA GLY A 47 22.42 41.67 37.22
C GLY A 47 22.40 40.16 37.51
N PRO A 48 21.72 39.76 38.61
CA PRO A 48 21.55 38.34 38.95
C PRO A 48 20.87 37.59 37.80
N PRO A 49 21.25 36.33 37.52
CA PRO A 49 20.63 35.53 36.46
C PRO A 49 19.11 35.42 36.71
N LYS A 50 18.33 36.01 35.81
CA LYS A 50 16.86 35.95 35.85
C LYS A 50 16.42 34.72 35.06
N ILE A 51 15.60 33.87 35.67
CA ILE A 51 14.97 32.74 34.97
C ILE A 51 13.87 33.33 34.07
N PRO A 52 13.96 33.23 32.74
CA PRO A 52 12.89 33.71 31.88
C PRO A 52 11.66 32.84 32.06
N MET A 53 10.50 33.46 32.27
CA MET A 53 9.22 32.76 32.32
C MET A 53 8.82 32.37 30.89
N GLN A 54 9.21 31.17 30.47
CA GLN A 54 8.88 30.58 29.18
C GLN A 54 7.93 29.39 29.37
N ALA A 55 7.06 29.15 28.38
CA ALA A 55 6.22 27.96 28.36
C ALA A 55 7.09 26.69 28.26
N SER A 56 6.55 25.54 28.73
CA SER A 56 7.23 24.26 28.61
C SER A 56 7.45 23.88 27.14
N ARG A 57 8.69 23.56 26.77
CA ARG A 57 9.07 23.08 25.44
C ARG A 57 9.16 21.55 25.35
N TYR A 58 8.82 20.86 26.43
CA TYR A 58 9.00 19.42 26.57
C TYR A 58 8.19 18.64 25.51
N GLU A 59 6.89 18.92 25.39
CA GLU A 59 6.00 18.24 24.45
C GLU A 59 6.46 18.42 22.99
N TRP A 60 6.85 19.65 22.62
CA TRP A 60 7.30 19.95 21.26
C TRP A 60 8.60 19.23 20.91
N ASN A 61 9.55 19.21 21.84
CA ASN A 61 10.83 18.54 21.61
C ASN A 61 10.64 17.02 21.55
N GLY A 62 9.84 16.44 22.45
CA GLY A 62 9.51 15.01 22.43
C GLY A 62 8.83 14.59 21.14
N PHE A 63 7.79 15.31 20.72
CA PHE A 63 7.11 15.05 19.44
C PHE A 63 8.06 15.12 18.24
N LYS A 64 8.95 16.13 18.20
CA LYS A 64 9.92 16.28 17.12
C LYS A 64 10.92 15.13 17.07
N ASP A 65 11.41 14.69 18.23
CA ASP A 65 12.38 13.60 18.33
C ASP A 65 11.73 12.28 17.89
N ASP A 66 10.49 12.02 18.28
CA ASP A 66 9.71 10.86 17.85
C ASP A 66 9.45 10.88 16.33
N LEU A 67 9.00 12.02 15.78
CA LEU A 67 8.78 12.16 14.34
C LEU A 67 10.06 11.93 13.56
N ASN A 68 11.16 12.53 13.99
CA ASN A 68 12.46 12.37 13.34
C ASN A 68 12.93 10.91 13.38
N LEU A 69 12.76 10.21 14.50
CA LEU A 69 13.10 8.80 14.63
C LEU A 69 12.34 7.93 13.61
N PHE A 70 11.02 8.05 13.54
CA PHE A 70 10.21 7.27 12.61
C PHE A 70 10.47 7.63 11.15
N LEU A 71 10.75 8.91 10.86
CA LEU A 71 11.10 9.36 9.52
C LEU A 71 12.41 8.73 9.06
N TRP A 72 13.48 8.77 9.87
CA TRP A 72 14.77 8.19 9.47
C TRP A 72 14.76 6.66 9.41
N ILE A 73 14.01 6.00 10.30
CA ILE A 73 13.85 4.53 10.23
C ILE A 73 13.21 4.10 8.92
N GLY A 74 12.27 4.87 8.35
CA GLY A 74 11.67 4.57 7.06
C GLY A 74 12.50 5.04 5.86
N LEU A 75 12.97 6.29 5.91
CA LEU A 75 13.60 6.96 4.78
C LEU A 75 15.01 6.44 4.49
N LEU A 76 15.79 6.11 5.53
CA LEU A 76 17.15 5.61 5.39
C LEU A 76 17.22 4.28 4.61
N PRO A 77 16.48 3.20 4.98
CA PRO A 77 16.54 1.95 4.24
C PRO A 77 15.99 2.08 2.82
N ILE A 78 14.91 2.86 2.62
CA ILE A 78 14.37 3.10 1.27
C ILE A 78 15.39 3.83 0.40
N GLY A 79 16.04 4.87 0.94
CA GLY A 79 17.10 5.60 0.26
C GLY A 79 18.28 4.72 -0.13
N ILE A 80 18.70 3.80 0.75
CA ILE A 80 19.76 2.82 0.47
C ILE A 80 19.36 1.89 -0.67
N VAL A 81 18.13 1.37 -0.69
CA VAL A 81 17.64 0.49 -1.76
C VAL A 81 17.61 1.22 -3.11
N ILE A 82 17.13 2.47 -3.13
CA ILE A 82 17.08 3.29 -4.36
C ILE A 82 18.50 3.58 -4.87
N ALA A 83 19.40 3.99 -3.98
CA ALA A 83 20.79 4.27 -4.33
C ALA A 83 21.49 3.00 -4.85
N TYR A 84 21.30 1.87 -4.17
CA TYR A 84 21.85 0.58 -4.57
C TYR A 84 21.33 0.14 -5.94
N ALA A 85 20.02 0.23 -6.19
CA ALA A 85 19.43 -0.15 -7.47
C ALA A 85 19.99 0.67 -8.64
N ASN A 86 20.17 1.98 -8.44
CA ASN A 86 20.74 2.86 -9.46
C ASN A 86 22.25 2.65 -9.67
N MET A 87 23.00 2.36 -8.62
CA MET A 87 24.46 2.15 -8.71
C MET A 87 24.81 0.77 -9.28
N ALA A 88 24.08 -0.29 -8.91
CA ALA A 88 24.39 -1.65 -9.32
C ALA A 88 23.89 -1.98 -10.73
N VAL A 89 22.70 -1.52 -11.11
CA VAL A 89 22.08 -1.85 -12.41
C VAL A 89 22.22 -0.70 -13.41
N GLY A 90 22.06 0.54 -12.94
CA GLY A 90 22.01 1.71 -13.82
C GLY A 90 20.72 1.82 -14.64
N PRO A 91 20.52 2.94 -15.36
CA PRO A 91 19.40 3.11 -16.28
C PRO A 91 19.61 2.28 -17.56
N ALA A 92 18.53 1.75 -18.12
CA ALA A 92 18.58 1.06 -19.41
C ALA A 92 18.74 2.04 -20.59
N GLU A 93 19.43 1.58 -21.63
CA GLU A 93 19.51 2.27 -22.92
C GLU A 93 18.37 1.83 -23.83
N LEU A 94 17.82 2.77 -24.60
CA LEU A 94 16.85 2.44 -25.63
C LEU A 94 17.58 1.70 -26.76
N ARG A 95 17.09 0.52 -27.11
CA ARG A 95 17.54 -0.26 -28.25
C ARG A 95 16.35 -0.58 -29.12
N ASP A 96 16.62 -0.70 -30.42
CA ASP A 96 15.63 -1.18 -31.35
C ASP A 96 15.23 -2.61 -30.98
N ILE A 97 13.97 -2.92 -31.21
CA ILE A 97 13.41 -4.24 -30.93
C ILE A 97 14.02 -5.21 -31.94
N PRO A 98 14.70 -6.29 -31.50
CA PRO A 98 15.28 -7.26 -32.43
C PRO A 98 14.16 -8.00 -33.18
N GLU A 99 14.44 -8.37 -34.42
CA GLU A 99 13.46 -9.06 -35.26
C GLU A 99 13.03 -10.39 -34.61
N GLY A 100 11.72 -10.60 -34.50
CA GLY A 100 11.13 -11.83 -33.98
C GLY A 100 11.04 -11.92 -32.44
N TYR A 101 11.34 -10.85 -31.70
CA TYR A 101 11.12 -10.79 -30.25
C TYR A 101 10.10 -9.71 -29.88
N GLU A 102 9.03 -10.11 -29.19
CA GLU A 102 8.06 -9.18 -28.60
C GLU A 102 8.49 -8.83 -27.17
N PRO A 103 8.84 -7.55 -26.89
CA PRO A 103 9.25 -7.15 -25.55
C PRO A 103 8.10 -7.27 -24.55
N LYS A 104 8.44 -7.69 -23.35
CA LYS A 104 7.47 -7.76 -22.25
C LYS A 104 7.15 -6.37 -21.72
N HIS A 105 5.98 -6.20 -21.12
CA HIS A 105 5.48 -4.89 -20.70
C HIS A 105 6.43 -4.10 -19.76
N TRP A 106 7.22 -4.76 -18.92
CA TRP A 106 8.18 -4.08 -18.04
C TRP A 106 9.49 -3.66 -18.75
N GLU A 107 9.80 -4.22 -19.91
CA GLU A 107 11.05 -3.96 -20.65
C GLU A 107 11.03 -2.56 -21.29
N TYR A 108 9.84 -2.01 -21.54
CA TYR A 108 9.64 -0.64 -22.01
C TYR A 108 10.04 0.44 -20.98
N HIS A 109 10.27 0.08 -19.71
CA HIS A 109 10.66 1.04 -18.68
C HIS A 109 12.20 1.17 -18.54
N LYS A 110 12.64 2.44 -18.45
CA LYS A 110 14.07 2.81 -18.33
C LYS A 110 14.66 2.52 -16.96
N GLY A 111 13.92 2.84 -15.90
CA GLY A 111 14.42 2.75 -14.52
C GLY A 111 14.31 1.32 -13.95
N PRO A 112 15.32 0.82 -13.23
CA PRO A 112 15.30 -0.54 -12.67
C PRO A 112 14.18 -0.73 -11.65
N ILE A 113 13.89 0.31 -10.86
CA ILE A 113 12.82 0.30 -9.86
C ILE A 113 11.45 0.25 -10.55
N GLN A 114 11.23 1.10 -11.55
CA GLN A 114 9.98 1.11 -12.32
C GLN A 114 9.75 -0.23 -13.03
N ARG A 115 10.80 -0.84 -13.59
CA ARG A 115 10.74 -2.17 -14.18
C ARG A 115 10.36 -3.25 -13.17
N TRP A 116 10.88 -3.16 -11.94
CA TRP A 116 10.51 -4.08 -10.86
C TRP A 116 9.05 -3.93 -10.46
N PHE A 117 8.54 -2.71 -10.37
CA PHE A 117 7.11 -2.46 -10.10
C PHE A 117 6.21 -2.96 -11.22
N ALA A 118 6.56 -2.67 -12.47
CA ALA A 118 5.83 -3.16 -13.63
C ALA A 118 5.76 -4.68 -13.65
N LYS A 119 6.91 -5.36 -13.44
CA LYS A 119 6.97 -6.82 -13.45
C LYS A 119 6.16 -7.51 -12.33
N ASN A 120 6.12 -6.94 -11.12
CA ASN A 120 5.60 -7.63 -9.94
C ASN A 120 4.24 -7.11 -9.43
N ILE A 121 3.92 -5.84 -9.67
CA ILE A 121 2.77 -5.17 -9.03
C ILE A 121 1.74 -4.73 -10.08
N TYR A 122 2.18 -4.12 -11.18
CA TYR A 122 1.26 -3.66 -12.21
C TYR A 122 0.82 -4.80 -13.13
N ASN A 123 -0.36 -4.65 -13.73
CA ASN A 123 -0.82 -5.55 -14.78
C ASN A 123 -0.23 -5.15 -16.12
N ASP A 124 -0.09 -6.13 -17.01
CA ASP A 124 0.21 -5.91 -18.42
C ASP A 124 -0.83 -4.95 -19.03
N PRO A 125 -0.39 -3.88 -19.71
CA PRO A 125 -1.29 -2.88 -20.29
C PRO A 125 -2.19 -3.47 -21.37
N GLU A 126 -1.71 -4.46 -22.12
CA GLU A 126 -2.48 -5.19 -23.13
C GLU A 126 -3.68 -5.91 -22.50
N LYS A 127 -3.45 -6.59 -21.38
CA LYS A 127 -4.50 -7.28 -20.62
C LYS A 127 -5.53 -6.31 -20.09
N GLU A 128 -5.11 -5.15 -19.60
CA GLU A 128 -6.03 -4.12 -19.11
C GLU A 128 -6.87 -3.53 -20.25
N TYR A 129 -6.25 -3.28 -21.40
CA TYR A 129 -6.94 -2.83 -22.61
C TYR A 129 -8.01 -3.82 -23.07
N GLU A 130 -7.65 -5.10 -23.21
CA GLU A 130 -8.60 -6.15 -23.63
C GLU A 130 -9.76 -6.31 -22.65
N LYS A 131 -9.47 -6.27 -21.35
CA LYS A 131 -10.50 -6.32 -20.31
C LYS A 131 -11.50 -5.17 -20.46
N ILE A 132 -11.02 -3.96 -20.73
CA ILE A 132 -11.86 -2.78 -20.95
C ILE A 132 -12.67 -2.93 -22.23
N CYS A 133 -12.06 -3.35 -23.34
CA CYS A 133 -12.77 -3.59 -24.59
C CYS A 133 -13.88 -4.64 -24.42
N ASN A 134 -13.62 -5.71 -23.68
CA ASN A 134 -14.60 -6.74 -23.40
C ASN A 134 -15.76 -6.19 -22.53
N ALA A 135 -15.46 -5.37 -21.53
CA ALA A 135 -16.49 -4.71 -20.72
C ALA A 135 -17.41 -3.83 -21.58
N PHE A 136 -16.84 -2.99 -22.44
CA PHE A 136 -17.62 -2.15 -23.36
C PHE A 136 -18.46 -2.97 -24.33
N TYR A 137 -17.94 -4.10 -24.81
CA TYR A 137 -18.70 -4.99 -25.69
C TYR A 137 -19.94 -5.54 -24.98
N HIS A 138 -19.79 -6.08 -23.78
CA HIS A 138 -20.91 -6.61 -23.00
C HIS A 138 -21.94 -5.53 -22.66
N GLU A 139 -21.50 -4.37 -22.19
CA GLU A 139 -22.39 -3.23 -21.92
C GLU A 139 -23.14 -2.79 -23.18
N GLY A 140 -22.45 -2.74 -24.32
CA GLY A 140 -23.05 -2.42 -25.62
C GLY A 140 -24.14 -3.41 -26.03
N GLU A 141 -23.90 -4.71 -25.85
CA GLU A 141 -24.89 -5.76 -26.14
C GLU A 141 -26.10 -5.68 -25.20
N GLU A 142 -25.88 -5.50 -23.90
CA GLU A 142 -26.98 -5.30 -22.94
C GLU A 142 -27.85 -4.09 -23.29
N LEU A 143 -27.23 -2.97 -23.70
CA LEU A 143 -27.95 -1.78 -24.13
C LEU A 143 -28.77 -2.02 -25.41
N LYS A 144 -28.25 -2.79 -26.36
CA LYS A 144 -29.00 -3.17 -27.57
C LYS A 144 -30.20 -4.04 -27.20
N MET A 145 -30.01 -5.02 -26.32
CA MET A 145 -31.10 -5.89 -25.84
C MET A 145 -32.20 -5.10 -25.13
N LYS A 146 -31.83 -4.17 -24.24
CA LYS A 146 -32.80 -3.28 -23.55
C LYS A 146 -33.58 -2.39 -24.52
N LYS A 147 -32.92 -1.84 -25.55
CA LYS A 147 -33.59 -1.06 -26.61
C LYS A 147 -34.57 -1.92 -27.42
N LEU A 148 -34.17 -3.15 -27.74
CA LEU A 148 -35.02 -4.10 -28.46
C LEU A 148 -36.24 -4.49 -27.62
N GLU A 149 -36.05 -4.78 -26.34
CA GLU A 149 -37.12 -5.09 -25.40
C GLU A 149 -38.10 -3.93 -25.26
N ALA A 150 -37.62 -2.70 -25.05
CA ALA A 150 -38.48 -1.52 -24.99
C ALA A 150 -39.32 -1.35 -26.26
N ARG A 151 -38.71 -1.55 -27.43
CA ARG A 151 -39.42 -1.51 -28.72
C ARG A 151 -40.41 -2.66 -28.87
N MET A 152 -40.07 -3.86 -28.39
CA MET A 152 -40.96 -5.02 -28.38
C MET A 152 -42.21 -4.72 -27.54
N MET A 153 -42.03 -4.18 -26.33
CA MET A 153 -43.12 -3.86 -25.41
C MET A 153 -44.05 -2.78 -25.99
N ASP A 154 -43.49 -1.73 -26.61
CA ASP A 154 -44.26 -0.69 -27.29
C ASP A 154 -45.14 -1.24 -28.44
N LEU A 155 -44.55 -2.12 -29.27
CA LEU A 155 -45.28 -2.79 -30.36
C LEU A 155 -46.36 -3.74 -29.83
N MET A 156 -46.09 -4.49 -28.76
CA MET A 156 -47.06 -5.37 -28.12
C MET A 156 -48.25 -4.59 -27.55
N GLN A 157 -48.00 -3.43 -26.94
CA GLN A 157 -49.05 -2.56 -26.42
C GLN A 157 -49.88 -1.92 -27.54
N THR A 158 -49.23 -1.47 -28.62
CA THR A 158 -49.92 -0.77 -29.73
C THR A 158 -50.77 -1.72 -30.56
N ARG A 159 -50.25 -2.91 -30.87
CA ARG A 159 -50.91 -3.84 -31.80
C ARG A 159 -51.80 -4.86 -31.09
N ALA A 160 -51.47 -5.26 -29.86
CA ALA A 160 -52.14 -6.33 -29.12
C ALA A 160 -52.25 -7.69 -29.86
N ASP A 161 -51.47 -7.88 -30.93
CA ASP A 161 -51.54 -9.07 -31.81
C ASP A 161 -50.90 -10.31 -31.19
N TYR A 162 -50.06 -10.16 -30.16
CA TYR A 162 -49.28 -11.25 -29.58
C TYR A 162 -49.72 -11.57 -28.15
N LYS A 163 -49.83 -12.87 -27.83
CA LYS A 163 -50.08 -13.35 -26.47
C LYS A 163 -48.77 -13.31 -25.68
N GLY A 164 -48.49 -12.16 -25.08
CA GLY A 164 -47.35 -11.96 -24.19
C GLY A 164 -47.54 -12.59 -22.80
N TRP A 165 -46.56 -12.39 -21.92
CA TRP A 165 -46.55 -12.90 -20.54
C TRP A 165 -47.72 -12.40 -19.67
N TYR A 166 -48.34 -11.29 -20.05
CA TYR A 166 -49.49 -10.68 -19.37
C TYR A 166 -50.85 -11.18 -19.89
N TYR A 167 -50.87 -12.03 -20.92
CA TYR A 167 -52.12 -12.50 -21.51
C TYR A 167 -52.77 -13.58 -20.63
N PHE A 168 -53.97 -13.29 -20.12
CA PHE A 168 -54.82 -14.27 -19.46
C PHE A 168 -55.80 -14.89 -20.48
N PRO A 169 -55.78 -16.21 -20.70
CA PRO A 169 -56.71 -16.84 -21.63
C PRO A 169 -58.13 -16.78 -21.07
N VAL A 170 -59.04 -16.20 -21.85
CA VAL A 170 -60.48 -16.22 -21.53
C VAL A 170 -61.11 -17.46 -22.17
N ASP A 171 -61.74 -18.28 -21.35
CA ASP A 171 -62.47 -19.47 -21.80
C ASP A 171 -63.83 -19.06 -22.36
N LYS A 172 -64.01 -19.19 -23.69
CA LYS A 172 -65.21 -18.79 -24.41
C LYS A 172 -66.48 -19.42 -23.83
N ASN A 173 -66.41 -20.70 -23.48
CA ASN A 173 -67.57 -21.44 -22.97
C ASN A 173 -68.12 -20.87 -21.66
N LYS A 174 -67.27 -20.26 -20.83
CA LYS A 174 -67.68 -19.63 -19.57
C LYS A 174 -68.31 -18.25 -19.81
N VAL A 175 -67.79 -17.50 -20.78
CA VAL A 175 -68.32 -16.19 -21.16
C VAL A 175 -69.71 -16.35 -21.79
N ASP A 176 -69.86 -17.30 -22.71
CA ASP A 176 -71.13 -17.57 -23.40
C ASP A 176 -72.22 -17.97 -22.40
N ARG A 177 -71.94 -18.92 -21.49
CA ARG A 177 -72.88 -19.29 -20.40
C ARG A 177 -73.23 -18.12 -19.48
N GLY A 178 -72.25 -17.29 -19.14
CA GLY A 178 -72.48 -16.12 -18.28
C GLY A 178 -73.40 -15.09 -18.95
N ARG A 179 -73.27 -14.92 -20.27
CA ARG A 179 -74.14 -14.04 -21.06
C ARG A 179 -75.58 -14.57 -21.12
N GLU A 180 -75.77 -15.85 -21.38
CA GLU A 180 -77.09 -16.50 -21.39
C GLU A 180 -77.83 -16.27 -20.06
N LEU A 181 -77.18 -16.52 -18.93
CA LEU A 181 -77.75 -16.30 -17.58
C LEU A 181 -78.15 -14.84 -17.33
N TYR A 182 -77.42 -13.88 -17.91
CA TYR A 182 -77.70 -12.45 -17.74
C TYR A 182 -78.90 -11.99 -18.60
N GLU A 183 -79.04 -12.55 -19.80
CA GLU A 183 -80.20 -12.31 -20.68
C GLU A 183 -81.48 -12.89 -20.04
N ASP A 184 -81.40 -14.08 -19.44
CA ASP A 184 -82.52 -14.70 -18.70
C ASP A 184 -83.01 -13.84 -17.53
N MET A 185 -82.11 -13.23 -16.73
CA MET A 185 -82.49 -12.38 -15.59
C MET A 185 -83.09 -11.02 -16.00
N ARG A 186 -82.96 -10.62 -17.25
CA ARG A 186 -83.42 -9.32 -17.76
C ARG A 186 -84.89 -9.38 -18.23
N HIS A 187 -85.39 -10.56 -18.55
CA HIS A 187 -86.77 -10.82 -18.97
C HIS A 187 -87.68 -11.12 -17.77
#